data_AF-A0A3N5VZW3-F1
#
_entry.id   AF-A0A3N5VZW3-F1
#
_cell.length_a   1.000
_cell.length_b   1.000
_cell.length_c   1.000
_cell.angle_alpha   90.00
_cell.angle_beta   90.00
_cell.angle_gamma   90.00
#
_symmetry.space_group_name_H-M   'P 1'
#
loop_
_entity.id
_entity.type
_entity.pdbx_description
1 polymer ?
#
loop_
_entity_poly.entity_id
_entity_poly.type
_entity_poly.pdbx_seq_one_letter_code
_entity_poly.pdbx_strand_id
1 'polypeptide(L)'
;MVFFHKLNCTWRTRMPPLYQPTWNSLKKHPTPQWFKDAKFGIYTHWGIYCVPAKGPNATWYPYNRYRPGTEQYEYHKKTYGDPAQFGYKYFTPLFTAENFDADEWAELFKYSGAQYAGPVAEHHDGFAMWDTQYSDWNAA
;
A
#
# COMPACT_ATOMS: atom_id res chain seq x y z
N MET A 1 30.03 -17.11 -47.91
CA MET A 1 29.68 -18.33 -47.16
C MET A 1 29.73 -17.95 -45.68
N VAL A 2 28.58 -17.63 -45.09
CA VAL A 2 28.49 -17.12 -43.71
C VAL A 2 28.15 -18.29 -42.80
N PHE A 3 29.07 -18.63 -41.90
CA PHE A 3 28.88 -19.68 -40.90
C PHE A 3 27.91 -19.18 -39.81
N PHE A 4 26.69 -19.71 -39.77
CA PHE A 4 25.84 -19.64 -38.59
C PHE A 4 26.32 -20.67 -37.56
N HIS A 5 26.98 -20.20 -36.49
CA HIS A 5 27.16 -21.02 -35.30
C HIS A 5 25.80 -21.14 -34.59
N LYS A 6 25.16 -22.30 -34.72
CA LYS A 6 24.03 -22.70 -33.87
C LYS A 6 24.53 -22.85 -32.44
N LEU A 7 24.28 -21.86 -31.60
CA LEU A 7 24.35 -22.03 -30.15
C LEU A 7 23.19 -22.93 -29.73
N ASN A 8 23.47 -24.22 -29.54
CA ASN A 8 22.60 -25.14 -28.83
C ASN A 8 22.54 -24.71 -27.37
N CYS A 9 21.57 -23.87 -27.01
CA CYS A 9 21.27 -23.56 -25.63
C CYS A 9 20.55 -24.77 -25.01
N THR A 10 21.33 -25.68 -24.43
CA THR A 10 20.83 -26.77 -23.61
C THR A 10 19.97 -26.20 -22.47
N TRP A 11 18.76 -26.72 -22.34
CA TRP A 11 17.83 -26.45 -21.25
C TRP A 11 18.57 -26.55 -19.91
N ARG A 12 18.81 -25.40 -19.26
CA ARG A 12 19.16 -25.40 -17.84
C ARG A 12 18.01 -26.10 -17.12
N THR A 13 18.30 -27.23 -16.48
CA THR A 13 17.44 -27.81 -15.46
C THR A 13 17.10 -26.70 -14.47
N ARG A 14 15.84 -26.24 -14.48
CA ARG A 14 15.34 -25.36 -13.42
C ARG A 14 15.55 -26.14 -12.12
N MET A 15 16.44 -25.66 -11.26
CA MET A 15 16.50 -26.19 -9.90
C MET A 15 15.09 -26.07 -9.30
N PRO A 16 14.64 -27.09 -8.56
CA PRO A 16 13.38 -26.97 -7.85
C PRO A 16 13.41 -25.70 -6.99
N PRO A 17 12.29 -24.95 -6.93
CA PRO A 17 12.26 -23.72 -6.17
C PRO A 17 12.61 -24.02 -4.70
N LEU A 18 13.41 -23.14 -4.10
CA LEU A 18 13.86 -23.23 -2.70
C LEU A 18 12.68 -23.44 -1.73
N TYR A 19 11.50 -22.94 -2.08
CA TYR A 19 10.24 -23.14 -1.38
C TYR A 19 9.17 -23.75 -2.29
N GLN A 20 8.35 -24.63 -1.71
CA GLN A 20 7.12 -25.14 -2.29
C GLN A 20 5.91 -24.42 -1.68
N PRO A 21 4.76 -24.34 -2.38
CA PRO A 21 3.54 -23.71 -1.87
C PRO A 21 2.82 -24.61 -0.84
N THR A 22 3.56 -25.09 0.16
CA THR A 22 3.06 -25.92 1.26
C THR A 22 3.57 -25.40 2.60
N TRP A 23 2.76 -25.56 3.64
CA TRP A 23 3.12 -25.14 5.00
C TRP A 23 4.44 -25.74 5.48
N ASN A 24 4.67 -27.03 5.19
CA ASN A 24 5.89 -27.72 5.59
C ASN A 24 7.15 -27.15 4.92
N SER A 25 7.02 -26.58 3.73
CA SER A 25 8.13 -25.90 3.07
C SER A 25 8.32 -24.48 3.60
N LEU A 26 7.25 -23.70 3.76
CA LEU A 26 7.33 -22.28 4.14
C LEU A 26 7.77 -22.06 5.59
N LYS A 27 7.42 -22.97 6.51
CA LYS A 27 7.89 -22.95 7.91
C LYS A 27 9.41 -23.00 8.05
N LYS A 28 10.13 -23.41 7.00
CA LYS A 28 11.60 -23.43 6.97
C LYS A 28 12.22 -22.06 6.69
N HIS A 29 11.44 -21.05 6.29
CA HIS A 29 11.95 -19.70 6.05
C HIS A 29 12.23 -19.01 7.40
N PRO A 30 13.50 -18.78 7.79
CA PRO A 30 13.80 -18.10 9.04
C PRO A 30 13.52 -16.60 8.91
N THR A 31 13.28 -15.92 10.03
CA THR A 31 13.39 -14.46 10.05
C THR A 31 14.83 -14.06 9.73
N PRO A 32 15.08 -13.21 8.70
CA PRO A 32 16.43 -12.83 8.31
C PRO A 32 17.11 -12.00 9.41
N GLN A 33 18.44 -12.11 9.51
CA GLN A 33 19.19 -11.49 10.61
C GLN A 33 19.07 -9.97 10.62
N TRP A 34 19.12 -9.31 9.46
CA TRP A 34 18.97 -7.85 9.37
C TRP A 34 17.66 -7.34 10.00
N PHE A 35 16.55 -8.08 9.87
CA PHE A 35 15.26 -7.67 10.43
C PHE A 35 15.25 -7.84 11.95
N LYS A 36 15.91 -8.90 12.45
CA LYS A 36 16.12 -9.05 13.90
C LYS A 36 16.95 -7.90 14.44
N ASP A 37 17.96 -7.43 13.71
CA ASP A 37 18.86 -6.37 14.14
C ASP A 37 18.25 -4.97 13.99
N ALA A 38 17.29 -4.80 13.08
CA ALA A 38 16.66 -3.53 12.76
C ALA A 38 15.94 -2.86 13.95
N LYS A 39 15.23 -3.63 14.77
CA LYS A 39 14.44 -3.24 15.98
C LYS A 39 13.32 -2.22 15.78
N PHE A 40 13.51 -1.21 14.94
CA PHE A 40 12.61 -0.07 14.79
C PHE A 40 12.40 0.24 13.30
N GLY A 41 11.15 0.49 12.94
CA GLY A 41 10.76 0.92 11.61
C GLY A 41 9.49 1.76 11.65
N ILE A 42 9.27 2.51 10.57
CA ILE A 42 8.15 3.45 10.44
C ILE A 42 7.31 3.07 9.24
N TYR A 43 6.00 3.17 9.37
CA TYR A 43 5.10 3.03 8.23
C TYR A 43 4.00 4.10 8.30
N THR A 44 3.41 4.39 7.15
CA THR A 44 2.48 5.51 7.04
C THR A 44 1.12 5.04 6.53
N HIS A 45 0.10 5.24 7.36
CA HIS A 45 -1.29 5.23 6.92
C HIS A 45 -1.59 6.55 6.21
N TRP A 46 -1.36 6.56 4.90
CA TRP A 46 -1.62 7.70 4.02
C TRP A 46 -2.35 7.23 2.77
N GLY A 47 -3.46 7.89 2.46
CA GLY A 47 -4.35 7.52 1.35
C GLY A 47 -5.58 8.43 1.31
N ILE A 48 -6.59 8.08 0.52
CA ILE A 48 -7.79 8.92 0.29
C ILE A 48 -8.49 9.33 1.61
N TYR A 49 -8.47 8.46 2.62
CA TYR A 49 -9.08 8.72 3.93
C TYR A 49 -8.42 9.89 4.69
N CYS A 50 -7.22 10.32 4.30
CA CYS A 50 -6.55 11.51 4.80
C CYS A 50 -7.18 12.82 4.28
N VAL A 51 -7.95 12.80 3.18
CA VAL A 51 -8.63 14.01 2.67
C VAL A 51 -9.68 14.53 3.66
N PRO A 52 -10.65 13.73 4.13
CA PRO A 52 -11.59 14.17 5.15
C PRO A 52 -11.00 14.20 6.57
N ALA A 53 -9.93 13.46 6.83
CA ALA A 53 -9.17 13.44 8.09
C ALA A 53 -10.02 13.41 9.37
N LYS A 54 -11.13 12.64 9.40
CA LYS A 54 -12.12 12.74 10.46
C LYS A 54 -12.28 11.46 11.30
N GLY A 55 -12.34 11.68 12.60
CA GLY A 55 -12.64 10.70 13.64
C GLY A 55 -11.38 10.23 14.38
N PRO A 56 -11.54 9.47 15.47
CA PRO A 56 -10.43 9.01 16.30
C PRO A 56 -9.47 8.07 15.54
N ASN A 57 -10.00 7.36 14.54
CA ASN A 57 -9.22 6.68 13.53
C ASN A 57 -9.73 7.10 12.14
N ALA A 58 -9.02 8.04 11.51
CA ALA A 58 -9.38 8.56 10.20
C ALA A 58 -9.34 7.49 9.10
N THR A 59 -8.52 6.44 9.24
CA THR A 59 -8.40 5.38 8.21
C THR A 59 -9.68 4.56 8.05
N TRP A 60 -10.59 4.65 9.03
CA TRP A 60 -11.92 4.02 9.01
C TRP A 60 -13.04 4.97 8.60
N TYR A 61 -12.73 6.20 8.21
CA TYR A 61 -13.71 7.11 7.59
C TYR A 61 -14.51 6.48 6.44
N PRO A 62 -13.92 5.69 5.51
CA PRO A 62 -14.65 5.12 4.37
C PRO A 62 -15.78 4.19 4.81
N TYR A 63 -15.60 3.52 5.95
CA TYR A 63 -16.58 2.63 6.56
C TYR A 63 -17.58 3.39 7.43
N ASN A 64 -17.08 4.21 8.37
CA ASN A 64 -17.91 4.87 9.38
C ASN A 64 -18.82 5.94 8.77
N ARG A 65 -18.40 6.62 7.70
CA ARG A 65 -19.22 7.66 7.06
C ARG A 65 -20.54 7.17 6.46
N TYR A 66 -20.73 5.86 6.31
CA TYR A 66 -21.99 5.24 5.87
C TYR A 66 -22.84 4.73 7.04
N ARG A 67 -22.44 4.99 8.29
CA ARG A 67 -23.10 4.48 9.49
C ARG A 67 -23.77 5.62 10.26
N PRO A 68 -25.10 5.77 10.18
CA PRO A 68 -25.84 6.77 10.96
C PRO A 68 -25.47 6.75 12.45
N GLY A 69 -25.36 7.93 13.06
CA GLY A 69 -25.00 8.08 14.46
C GLY A 69 -23.50 8.03 14.77
N THR A 70 -22.64 7.75 13.77
CA THR A 70 -21.19 7.95 13.93
C THR A 70 -20.81 9.41 13.68
N GLU A 71 -19.75 9.88 14.33
CA GLU A 71 -19.22 11.23 14.14
C GLU A 71 -18.85 11.50 12.67
N GLN A 72 -18.30 10.49 11.98
CA GLN A 72 -17.90 10.58 10.58
C GLN A 72 -19.10 10.73 9.66
N TYR A 73 -20.20 10.01 9.91
CA TYR A 73 -21.44 10.11 9.12
C TYR A 73 -22.05 11.51 9.27
N GLU A 74 -22.18 12.01 10.51
CA GLU A 74 -22.75 13.35 10.74
C GLU A 74 -21.87 14.45 10.14
N TYR A 75 -20.55 14.34 10.30
CA TYR A 75 -19.60 15.25 9.67
C TYR A 75 -19.69 15.19 8.13
N HIS A 76 -19.82 13.99 7.55
CA HIS A 76 -19.93 13.82 6.11
C HIS A 76 -21.17 14.53 5.58
N LYS A 77 -22.34 14.30 6.21
CA LYS A 77 -23.59 14.97 5.87
C LYS A 77 -23.51 16.48 5.92
N LYS A 78 -22.88 17.01 6.97
CA LYS A 78 -22.73 18.45 7.15
C LYS A 78 -21.78 19.08 6.13
N THR A 79 -20.71 18.38 5.75
CA THR A 79 -19.59 18.96 4.99
C THR A 79 -19.69 18.69 3.49
N TYR A 80 -20.10 17.48 3.11
CA TYR A 80 -20.11 17.00 1.73
C TYR A 80 -21.52 16.63 1.23
N GLY A 81 -22.51 16.56 2.13
CA GLY A 81 -23.88 16.17 1.81
C GLY A 81 -24.16 14.69 2.06
N ASP A 82 -25.29 14.20 1.56
CA ASP A 82 -25.73 12.82 1.78
C ASP A 82 -24.68 11.82 1.25
N PRO A 83 -24.19 10.84 2.05
CA PRO A 83 -23.24 9.83 1.61
C PRO A 83 -23.67 9.01 0.38
N ALA A 84 -24.97 8.95 0.09
CA ALA A 84 -25.52 8.32 -1.11
C ALA A 84 -25.31 9.17 -2.38
N GLN A 85 -25.23 10.49 -2.23
CA GLN A 85 -24.97 11.43 -3.32
C GLN A 85 -23.47 11.71 -3.45
N PHE A 86 -22.80 11.99 -2.33
CA PHE A 86 -21.34 12.10 -2.24
C PHE A 86 -20.75 10.81 -1.64
N GLY A 87 -20.51 9.84 -2.50
CA GLY A 87 -19.76 8.61 -2.20
C GLY A 87 -18.27 8.82 -1.91
N TYR A 88 -17.60 7.79 -1.38
CA TYR A 88 -16.20 7.86 -0.94
C TYR A 88 -15.28 8.05 -2.15
N LYS A 89 -15.69 7.46 -3.29
CA LYS A 89 -15.07 7.62 -4.60
C LYS A 89 -14.84 9.07 -5.05
N TYR A 90 -15.62 10.02 -4.54
CA TYR A 90 -15.44 11.42 -4.93
C TYR A 90 -14.31 12.11 -4.17
N PHE A 91 -13.72 11.46 -3.16
CA PHE A 91 -12.48 11.94 -2.56
C PHE A 91 -11.23 11.59 -3.38
N THR A 92 -11.29 10.61 -4.28
CA THR A 92 -10.15 10.22 -5.13
C THR A 92 -9.53 11.40 -5.88
N PRO A 93 -10.28 12.22 -6.66
CA PRO A 93 -9.70 13.37 -7.34
C PRO A 93 -9.24 14.49 -6.39
N LEU A 94 -9.62 14.45 -5.11
CA LEU A 94 -9.23 15.43 -4.10
C LEU A 94 -7.93 15.00 -3.38
N PHE A 95 -7.54 13.74 -3.50
CA PHE A 95 -6.28 13.23 -2.97
C PHE A 95 -5.16 13.49 -3.98
N THR A 96 -4.71 14.74 -4.07
CA THR A 96 -3.72 15.19 -5.07
C THR A 96 -2.27 15.03 -4.66
N ALA A 97 -2.01 14.90 -3.35
CA ALA A 97 -0.66 14.85 -2.79
C ALA A 97 0.24 16.01 -3.24
N GLU A 98 -0.32 17.21 -3.44
CA GLU A 98 0.38 18.34 -4.08
C GLU A 98 1.68 18.80 -3.40
N ASN A 99 1.84 18.54 -2.10
CA ASN A 99 3.03 18.87 -1.30
C ASN A 99 3.80 17.62 -0.86
N PHE A 100 3.57 16.46 -1.47
CA PHE A 100 4.27 15.24 -1.12
C PHE A 100 5.67 15.21 -1.74
N ASP A 101 6.68 14.97 -0.89
CA ASP A 101 8.06 14.72 -1.27
C ASP A 101 8.51 13.39 -0.63
N ALA A 102 8.81 12.40 -1.47
CA ALA A 102 9.23 11.08 -1.03
C ALA A 102 10.66 11.09 -0.45
N ASP A 103 11.53 11.97 -0.95
CA ASP A 103 12.90 12.09 -0.48
C ASP A 103 12.92 12.74 0.91
N GLU A 104 12.10 13.77 1.14
CA GLU A 104 11.93 14.38 2.47
C GLU A 104 11.48 13.33 3.50
N TRP A 105 10.50 12.49 3.14
CA TRP A 105 10.02 11.43 4.03
C TRP A 105 11.11 10.38 4.30
N ALA A 106 11.83 9.94 3.28
CA ALA A 106 12.91 8.98 3.43
C ALA A 106 14.04 9.52 4.31
N GLU A 107 14.41 10.78 4.14
CA GLU A 107 15.37 11.48 4.99
C GLU A 107 14.89 11.53 6.45
N LEU A 108 13.64 11.93 6.67
CA LEU A 108 13.05 12.00 8.02
C LEU A 108 13.04 10.63 8.70
N PHE A 109 12.64 9.57 8.00
CA PHE A 109 12.66 8.22 8.54
C PHE A 109 14.08 7.78 8.90
N LYS A 110 15.06 8.08 8.04
CA LYS A 110 16.47 7.82 8.35
C LYS A 110 16.93 8.59 9.59
N TYR A 111 16.59 9.88 9.71
CA TYR A 111 16.94 10.70 10.86
C TYR A 111 16.33 10.20 12.17
N SER A 112 15.13 9.63 12.13
CA SER A 112 14.49 8.99 13.30
C SER A 112 15.24 7.75 13.82
N GLY A 113 16.18 7.20 13.04
CA GLY A 113 16.86 5.93 13.33
C GLY A 113 16.13 4.68 12.84
N ALA A 114 15.01 4.82 12.12
CA ALA A 114 14.30 3.70 11.52
C ALA A 114 15.20 2.90 10.59
N GLN A 115 15.17 1.57 10.72
CA GLN A 115 15.99 0.63 9.93
C GLN A 115 15.19 -0.01 8.78
N TYR A 116 13.88 0.18 8.77
CA TYR A 116 12.99 -0.11 7.66
C TYR A 116 11.85 0.90 7.67
N ALA A 117 11.36 1.25 6.48
CA ALA A 117 10.21 2.12 6.35
C ALA A 117 9.38 1.78 5.10
N GLY A 118 8.13 2.25 5.06
CA GLY A 118 7.31 2.14 3.85
C GLY A 118 5.87 2.60 4.03
N PRO A 119 5.14 2.81 2.91
CA PRO A 119 3.75 3.19 2.95
C PRO A 119 2.83 1.98 3.16
N VAL A 120 1.60 2.25 3.62
CA VAL A 120 0.49 1.34 3.36
C VAL A 120 0.22 1.33 1.86
N ALA A 121 0.39 0.18 1.22
CA ALA A 121 0.18 0.05 -0.23
C ALA A 121 -1.33 0.06 -0.57
N GLU A 122 -2.15 -0.66 0.19
CA GLU A 122 -3.60 -0.67 0.09
C GLU A 122 -4.17 -0.87 1.49
N HIS A 123 -5.18 -0.08 1.85
CA HIS A 123 -5.89 -0.20 3.13
C HIS A 123 -7.28 -0.83 2.91
N HIS A 124 -8.12 -0.85 3.93
CA HIS A 124 -9.47 -1.46 3.87
C HIS A 124 -10.45 -0.75 2.94
N ASP A 125 -10.11 0.41 2.37
CA ASP A 125 -10.89 1.08 1.33
C ASP A 125 -10.58 0.57 -0.08
N GLY A 126 -9.66 -0.39 -0.21
CA GLY A 126 -9.32 -1.09 -1.44
C GLY A 126 -8.55 -0.25 -2.45
N PHE A 127 -8.19 1.00 -2.12
CA PHE A 127 -7.49 1.89 -3.02
C PHE A 127 -6.00 1.55 -3.08
N ALA A 128 -5.55 1.09 -4.25
CA ALA A 128 -4.15 0.74 -4.45
C ALA A 128 -3.31 2.01 -4.67
N MET A 129 -2.32 2.25 -3.81
CA MET A 129 -1.37 3.37 -3.90
C MET A 129 -0.24 3.13 -4.92
N TRP A 130 -0.45 2.24 -5.90
CA TRP A 130 0.48 1.93 -6.98
C TRP A 130 -0.27 1.67 -8.29
N ASP A 131 0.42 1.77 -9.43
CA ASP A 131 -0.12 1.44 -10.75
C ASP A 131 -0.36 -0.07 -10.87
N THR A 132 -1.63 -0.47 -10.73
CA THR A 132 -2.05 -1.87 -10.79
C THR A 132 -2.93 -2.12 -12.01
N GLN A 133 -2.64 -3.19 -12.74
CA GLN A 133 -3.46 -3.65 -13.88
C GLN A 133 -4.76 -4.35 -13.47
N TYR A 134 -4.99 -4.57 -12.17
CA TYR A 134 -6.10 -5.39 -11.67
C TYR A 134 -7.33 -4.60 -11.26
N SER A 135 -7.23 -3.26 -11.19
CA SER A 135 -8.32 -2.39 -10.74
C SER A 135 -8.09 -0.97 -11.21
N ASP A 136 -9.15 -0.30 -11.68
CA ASP A 136 -9.13 1.14 -11.98
C ASP A 136 -9.15 2.00 -10.69
N TRP A 137 -9.33 1.37 -9.54
CA TRP A 137 -9.34 2.02 -8.23
C TRP A 137 -7.92 2.08 -7.64
N ASN A 138 -7.08 2.91 -8.28
CA ASN A 138 -5.67 3.08 -7.93
C ASN A 138 -5.17 4.53 -8.14
N ALA A 139 -3.93 4.80 -7.76
CA ALA A 139 -3.33 6.14 -7.75
C ALA A 139 -2.69 6.63 -9.07
N ALA A 140 -2.65 5.81 -10.12
CA ALA A 140 -1.98 6.10 -11.40
C ALA A 140 -2.91 6.71 -12.46
#